data_AF-A0A924V7N8-F1
#
_entry.id   AF-A0A924V7N8-F1
#
_cell.length_a   1.000
_cell.length_b   1.000
_cell.length_c   1.000
_cell.angle_alpha   90.00
_cell.angle_beta   90.00
_cell.angle_gamma   90.00
#
_symmetry.space_group_name_H-M   'P 1'
#
loop_
_entity.id
_entity.type
_entity.pdbx_description
1 polymer ?
#
loop_
_entity_poly.entity_id
_entity_poly.type
_entity_poly.pdbx_seq_one_letter_code
_entity_poly.pdbx_strand_id
1 'polypeptide(L)'
;MQSCQKVDDAPETSDPVFADLRSELEISTKQEIEIKTQFAKDAKAFRETPAQTGLYTIMRNKMSGSENLLNIVQQQKKFFEIKMEQRKIDVRSRYQESLKKEGLPWPDEKEIADYKIRMKLQRDKFHWDTKNVPRGTDIKEAKESKEKKAAATKKP
;
A
#
# COMPACT_ATOMS: atom_id res chain seq x y z
N MET A 1 5.89 -25.36 42.74
CA MET A 1 5.18 -24.24 42.09
C MET A 1 4.73 -24.67 40.70
N GLN A 2 3.58 -25.35 40.60
CA GLN A 2 2.93 -25.59 39.30
C GLN A 2 2.09 -24.36 39.00
N SER A 3 2.71 -23.38 38.37
CA SER A 3 1.98 -22.29 37.72
C SER A 3 1.14 -22.95 36.63
N CYS A 4 -0.19 -22.93 36.78
CA CYS A 4 -1.09 -23.21 35.67
C CYS A 4 -0.74 -22.24 34.55
N GLN A 5 -0.09 -22.75 33.50
CA GLN A 5 0.11 -22.04 32.25
C GLN A 5 -1.28 -21.84 31.63
N LYS A 6 -1.98 -20.79 32.06
CA LYS A 6 -3.22 -20.35 31.45
C LYS A 6 -2.84 -19.87 30.05
N VAL A 7 -3.13 -20.70 29.07
CA VAL A 7 -2.98 -20.36 27.66
C VAL A 7 -3.91 -19.18 27.39
N ASP A 8 -3.38 -18.11 26.80
CA ASP A 8 -4.21 -16.98 26.38
C ASP A 8 -5.07 -17.42 25.19
N ASP A 9 -6.38 -17.23 25.31
CA ASP A 9 -7.36 -17.56 24.25
C ASP A 9 -7.29 -16.55 23.09
N ALA A 10 -6.71 -15.36 23.31
CA ALA A 10 -6.61 -14.29 22.31
C ALA A 10 -5.23 -13.61 22.30
N PRO A 11 -4.15 -14.33 21.92
CA PRO A 11 -2.80 -13.79 21.85
C PRO A 11 -2.68 -12.60 20.87
N GLU A 12 -3.62 -12.47 19.92
CA GLU A 12 -3.71 -11.32 18.99
C GLU A 12 -3.85 -9.95 19.68
N THR A 13 -4.38 -9.90 20.91
CA THR A 13 -4.56 -8.62 21.63
C THR A 13 -3.25 -8.05 22.16
N SER A 14 -2.24 -8.91 22.35
CA SER A 14 -0.91 -8.54 22.83
C SER A 14 0.05 -8.15 21.69
N ASP A 15 -0.34 -8.38 20.43
CA ASP A 15 0.51 -8.16 19.25
C ASP A 15 0.41 -6.70 18.73
N PRO A 16 1.52 -5.93 18.74
CA PRO A 16 1.53 -4.58 18.22
C PRO A 16 1.20 -4.48 16.73
N VAL A 17 1.49 -5.52 15.94
CA VAL A 17 1.19 -5.55 14.50
C VAL A 17 -0.31 -5.63 14.28
N PHE A 18 -1.01 -6.48 15.05
CA PHE A 18 -2.46 -6.59 14.99
C PHE A 18 -3.17 -5.28 15.37
N ALA A 19 -2.67 -4.57 16.39
CA ALA A 19 -3.20 -3.28 16.80
C ALA A 19 -3.06 -2.21 15.70
N ASP A 20 -1.91 -2.14 15.02
CA ASP A 20 -1.68 -1.22 13.90
C ASP A 20 -2.58 -1.56 12.69
N LEU A 21 -2.70 -2.83 12.32
CA LEU A 21 -3.61 -3.27 11.25
C LEU A 21 -5.08 -2.92 11.53
N ARG A 22 -5.50 -3.04 12.79
CA ARG A 22 -6.84 -2.64 13.22
C ARG A 22 -7.05 -1.12 13.08
N SER A 23 -6.07 -0.32 13.50
CA SER A 23 -6.10 1.14 13.33
C SER A 23 -6.24 1.51 11.85
N GLU A 24 -5.47 0.88 10.97
CA GLU A 24 -5.51 1.13 9.53
C GLU A 24 -6.86 0.73 8.89
N LEU A 25 -7.47 -0.37 9.36
CA LEU A 25 -8.83 -0.75 8.97
C LEU A 25 -9.86 0.32 9.37
N GLU A 26 -9.78 0.83 10.60
CA GLU A 26 -10.68 1.88 11.09
C GLU A 26 -10.53 3.18 10.28
N ILE A 27 -9.29 3.57 9.96
CA ILE A 27 -9.01 4.71 9.07
C ILE A 27 -9.61 4.48 7.70
N SER A 28 -9.38 3.32 7.09
CA SER A 28 -9.90 2.97 5.77
C SER A 28 -11.43 2.95 5.75
N THR A 29 -12.06 2.52 6.84
CA THR A 29 -13.53 2.50 6.98
C THR A 29 -14.10 3.92 7.06
N LYS A 30 -13.46 4.83 7.80
CA LYS A 30 -13.86 6.25 7.84
C LYS A 30 -13.70 6.90 6.46
N GLN A 31 -12.59 6.65 5.78
CA GLN A 31 -12.35 7.13 4.42
C GLN A 31 -13.39 6.60 3.43
N GLU A 32 -13.77 5.32 3.52
CA GLU A 32 -14.82 4.73 2.67
C GLU A 32 -16.14 5.49 2.84
N ILE A 33 -16.54 5.79 4.08
CA ILE A 33 -17.78 6.53 4.36
C ILE A 33 -17.71 7.92 3.74
N GLU A 34 -16.63 8.67 3.97
CA GLU A 34 -16.45 10.01 3.42
C GLU A 34 -16.51 10.01 1.89
N ILE A 35 -15.74 9.12 1.23
CA ILE A 35 -15.69 9.04 -0.22
C ILE A 35 -17.03 8.56 -0.80
N LYS A 36 -17.73 7.66 -0.12
CA LYS A 36 -19.06 7.22 -0.54
C LYS A 36 -20.07 8.37 -0.50
N THR A 37 -20.02 9.23 0.53
CA THR A 37 -20.85 10.44 0.55
C THR A 37 -20.46 11.42 -0.56
N GLN A 38 -19.18 11.54 -0.88
CA GLN A 38 -18.70 12.40 -1.95
C GLN A 38 -19.15 11.89 -3.33
N PHE A 39 -19.02 10.59 -3.59
CA PHE A 39 -19.53 9.94 -4.79
C PHE A 39 -21.03 10.14 -4.95
N ALA A 40 -21.82 10.00 -3.87
CA ALA A 40 -23.26 10.26 -3.93
C ALA A 40 -23.59 11.71 -4.32
N LYS A 41 -22.84 12.69 -3.81
CA LYS A 41 -22.97 14.10 -4.19
C LYS A 41 -22.60 14.32 -5.66
N ASP A 42 -21.49 13.74 -6.12
CA ASP A 42 -21.02 13.90 -7.50
C ASP A 42 -21.92 13.19 -8.51
N ALA A 43 -22.45 12.01 -8.16
CA ALA A 43 -23.43 11.28 -8.96
C ALA A 43 -24.75 12.05 -9.09
N LYS A 44 -25.21 12.69 -8.00
CA LYS A 44 -26.40 13.56 -8.04
C LYS A 44 -26.15 14.77 -8.95
N ALA A 45 -25.03 15.47 -8.77
CA ALA A 45 -24.66 16.62 -9.60
C ALA A 45 -24.56 16.26 -11.10
N PHE A 46 -24.02 15.08 -11.42
CA PHE A 46 -23.96 14.60 -12.80
C PHE A 46 -25.37 14.36 -13.39
N ARG A 47 -26.29 13.74 -12.64
CA ARG A 47 -27.67 13.50 -13.10
C ARG A 47 -28.46 14.78 -13.34
N GLU A 48 -28.19 15.82 -12.54
CA GLU A 48 -28.83 17.14 -12.66
C GLU A 48 -28.21 17.99 -13.78
N THR A 49 -27.04 17.61 -14.31
CA THR A 49 -26.35 18.37 -15.35
C THR A 49 -26.94 18.09 -16.74
N PRO A 50 -27.36 19.12 -17.50
CA PRO A 50 -27.89 18.93 -18.86
C PRO A 50 -26.83 18.38 -19.82
N ALA A 51 -27.18 17.36 -20.60
CA ALA A 51 -26.24 16.61 -21.45
C ALA A 51 -25.58 17.43 -22.57
N GLN A 52 -26.22 18.50 -23.02
CA GLN A 52 -25.73 19.35 -24.12
C GLN A 52 -24.78 20.46 -23.67
N THR A 53 -24.40 20.49 -22.39
CA THR A 53 -23.46 21.48 -21.84
C THR A 53 -22.05 20.90 -21.74
N GLY A 54 -21.01 21.73 -21.95
CA GLY A 54 -19.62 21.32 -21.72
C GLY A 54 -19.35 20.86 -20.27
N LEU A 55 -20.22 21.24 -19.34
CA LEU A 55 -20.21 20.81 -17.95
C LEU A 55 -20.51 19.31 -17.78
N TYR A 56 -21.23 18.68 -18.72
CA TYR A 56 -21.57 17.26 -18.65
C TYR A 56 -20.33 16.37 -18.59
N THR A 57 -19.35 16.62 -19.46
CA THR A 57 -18.08 15.88 -19.50
C THR A 57 -17.26 16.10 -18.24
N ILE A 58 -17.24 17.32 -17.70
CA ILE A 58 -16.53 17.65 -16.46
C ILE A 58 -17.14 16.91 -15.28
N MET A 59 -18.47 16.94 -15.14
CA MET A 59 -19.17 16.27 -14.05
C MET A 59 -19.09 14.74 -14.18
N ARG A 60 -19.10 14.19 -15.40
CA ARG A 60 -18.84 12.77 -15.65
C ARG A 60 -17.46 12.36 -15.17
N ASN A 61 -16.43 13.13 -15.51
CA ASN A 61 -15.05 12.85 -15.10
C ASN A 61 -14.90 12.96 -13.57
N LYS A 62 -15.57 13.93 -12.95
CA LYS A 62 -15.59 14.07 -11.49
C LYS A 62 -16.24 12.86 -10.81
N MET A 63 -17.43 12.44 -11.29
CA MET A 63 -18.12 11.26 -10.79
C MET A 63 -17.26 10.00 -10.94
N SER A 64 -16.65 9.80 -12.12
CA SER A 64 -15.76 8.66 -12.38
C SER A 64 -14.50 8.69 -11.51
N GLY A 65 -13.94 9.88 -11.25
CA GLY A 65 -12.82 10.05 -10.31
C GLY A 65 -13.19 9.64 -8.89
N SER A 66 -14.36 10.07 -8.40
CA SER A 66 -14.88 9.69 -7.09
C SER A 66 -15.21 8.19 -7.00
N GLU A 67 -15.71 7.59 -8.08
CA GLU A 67 -15.94 6.13 -8.17
C GLU A 67 -14.64 5.33 -8.11
N ASN A 68 -13.62 5.74 -8.87
CA ASN A 68 -12.30 5.10 -8.84
C ASN A 68 -11.67 5.20 -7.45
N LEU A 69 -11.77 6.37 -6.81
CA LEU A 69 -11.29 6.55 -5.46
C LEU A 69 -12.03 5.66 -4.45
N LEU A 70 -13.35 5.51 -4.60
CA LEU A 70 -14.14 4.60 -3.78
C LEU A 70 -13.67 3.16 -3.93
N ASN A 71 -13.46 2.70 -5.17
CA ASN A 71 -12.95 1.36 -5.46
C ASN A 71 -11.58 1.10 -4.82
N ILE A 72 -10.67 2.08 -4.90
CA ILE A 72 -9.33 1.97 -4.28
C ILE A 72 -9.45 1.80 -2.76
N VAL A 73 -10.27 2.62 -2.10
CA VAL A 73 -10.42 2.54 -0.64
C VAL A 73 -11.14 1.26 -0.20
N GLN A 74 -12.10 0.78 -0.99
CA GLN A 74 -12.73 -0.53 -0.73
C GLN A 74 -11.73 -1.68 -0.85
N GLN A 75 -10.86 -1.66 -1.86
CA GLN A 75 -9.78 -2.64 -2.00
C GLN A 75 -8.81 -2.55 -0.81
N GLN A 76 -8.45 -1.35 -0.37
CA GLN A 76 -7.57 -1.14 0.78
C GLN A 76 -8.20 -1.68 2.08
N LYS A 77 -9.49 -1.42 2.31
CA LYS A 77 -10.22 -1.99 3.44
C LYS A 77 -10.20 -3.51 3.40
N LYS A 78 -10.53 -4.12 2.25
CA LYS A 78 -10.50 -5.57 2.05
C LYS A 78 -9.11 -6.17 2.29
N PHE A 79 -8.07 -5.48 1.84
CA PHE A 79 -6.69 -5.86 2.10
C PHE A 79 -6.40 -5.94 3.60
N PHE A 80 -6.79 -4.93 4.38
CA PHE A 80 -6.58 -4.95 5.83
C PHE A 80 -7.43 -6.01 6.56
N GLU A 81 -8.67 -6.26 6.12
CA GLU A 81 -9.50 -7.36 6.63
C GLU A 81 -8.77 -8.71 6.48
N ILE A 82 -8.30 -9.01 5.26
CA ILE A 82 -7.58 -10.25 4.96
C ILE A 82 -6.28 -10.33 5.77
N LYS A 83 -5.54 -9.22 5.86
CA LYS A 83 -4.26 -9.18 6.59
C LYS A 83 -4.43 -9.41 8.08
N MET A 84 -5.49 -8.86 8.68
CA MET A 84 -5.81 -9.13 10.09
C MET A 84 -6.16 -10.60 10.32
N GLU A 85 -6.95 -11.22 9.44
CA GLU A 85 -7.29 -12.64 9.55
C GLU A 85 -6.07 -13.54 9.43
N GLN A 86 -5.20 -13.28 8.44
CA GLN A 86 -3.91 -13.96 8.30
C GLN A 86 -3.08 -13.80 9.56
N ARG A 87 -2.97 -12.58 10.09
CA ARG A 87 -2.18 -12.30 11.29
C ARG A 87 -2.72 -13.05 12.52
N LYS A 88 -4.04 -13.17 12.69
CA LYS A 88 -4.63 -13.95 13.79
C LYS A 88 -4.19 -15.41 13.75
N ILE A 89 -4.19 -16.02 12.56
CA ILE A 89 -3.77 -17.42 12.39
C ILE A 89 -2.28 -17.55 12.72
N ASP A 90 -1.46 -16.66 12.18
CA ASP A 90 0.00 -16.64 12.41
C ASP A 90 0.34 -16.45 13.90
N VAL A 91 -0.32 -15.50 14.55
CA VAL A 91 -0.14 -15.18 15.98
C VAL A 91 -0.49 -16.40 16.83
N ARG A 92 -1.61 -17.06 16.57
CA ARG A 92 -2.01 -18.27 17.32
C ARG A 92 -1.01 -19.42 17.11
N SER A 93 -0.57 -19.64 15.88
CA SER A 93 0.43 -20.68 15.57
C SER A 93 1.75 -20.40 16.31
N ARG A 94 2.26 -19.18 16.22
CA ARG A 94 3.54 -18.80 16.85
C ARG A 94 3.45 -18.76 18.37
N TYR A 95 2.33 -18.32 18.93
CA TYR A 95 2.10 -18.39 20.37
C TYR A 95 2.15 -19.83 20.86
N GLN A 96 1.50 -20.78 20.17
CA GLN A 96 1.60 -22.20 20.51
C GLN A 96 3.03 -22.75 20.40
N GLU A 97 3.82 -22.27 19.43
CA GLU A 97 5.24 -22.63 19.32
C GLU A 97 6.10 -22.03 20.44
N SER A 98 5.81 -20.80 20.88
CA SER A 98 6.51 -20.11 21.98
C SER A 98 6.32 -20.81 23.33
N LEU A 99 5.20 -21.51 23.50
CA LEU A 99 4.90 -22.29 24.71
C LEU A 99 5.70 -23.62 24.79
N LYS A 100 6.37 -24.05 23.72
CA LYS A 100 7.21 -25.24 23.72
C LYS A 100 8.52 -24.97 24.47
N LYS A 101 9.19 -26.01 24.97
CA LYS A 101 10.44 -25.89 25.76
C LYS A 101 11.61 -25.21 25.02
N GLU A 102 11.58 -25.22 23.69
CA GLU A 102 12.55 -24.54 22.80
C GLU A 102 11.88 -23.38 22.03
N GLY A 103 10.77 -22.85 22.56
CA GLY A 103 9.96 -21.84 21.91
C GLY A 103 10.70 -20.52 21.74
N LEU A 104 10.41 -19.84 20.63
CA LEU A 104 10.86 -18.48 20.39
C LEU A 104 10.20 -17.49 21.38
N PRO A 105 10.86 -16.38 21.73
CA PRO A 105 10.27 -15.38 22.59
C PRO A 105 9.01 -14.79 21.96
N TRP A 106 7.95 -14.69 22.76
CA TRP A 106 6.69 -14.06 22.39
C TRP A 106 6.50 -12.77 23.18
N PRO A 107 6.28 -11.60 22.54
CA PRO A 107 6.32 -11.33 21.09
C PRO A 107 7.75 -11.28 20.50
N ASP A 108 7.90 -11.55 19.21
CA ASP A 108 9.19 -11.42 18.52
C ASP A 108 9.49 -9.96 18.15
N GLU A 109 10.44 -9.35 18.86
CA GLU A 109 10.86 -7.97 18.66
C GLU A 109 11.41 -7.70 17.25
N LYS A 110 12.06 -8.70 16.62
CA LYS A 110 12.63 -8.55 15.28
C LYS A 110 11.53 -8.41 14.24
N GLU A 111 10.51 -9.26 14.32
CA GLU A 111 9.36 -9.16 13.42
C GLU A 111 8.66 -7.80 13.56
N ILE A 112 8.49 -7.31 14.79
CA ILE A 112 7.86 -6.01 15.03
C ILE A 112 8.71 -4.89 14.40
N ALA A 113 10.04 -4.96 14.51
CA ALA A 113 10.94 -4.00 13.88
C ALA A 113 10.85 -4.05 12.35
N ASP A 114 10.89 -5.25 11.76
CA ASP A 114 10.78 -5.44 10.31
C ASP A 114 9.43 -4.94 9.77
N TYR A 115 8.35 -5.19 10.51
CA TYR A 115 7.02 -4.68 10.17
C TYR A 115 7.01 -3.15 10.19
N LYS A 116 7.55 -2.52 11.24
CA LYS A 116 7.63 -1.05 11.33
C LYS A 116 8.45 -0.45 10.18
N ILE A 117 9.56 -1.08 9.81
CA ILE A 117 10.38 -0.64 8.67
C ILE A 117 9.58 -0.73 7.37
N ARG A 118 8.88 -1.84 7.14
CA ARG A 118 8.04 -2.04 5.95
C ARG A 118 6.91 -1.03 5.87
N MET A 119 6.21 -0.79 6.97
CA MET A 119 5.13 0.19 7.05
C MET A 119 5.65 1.61 6.85
N LYS A 120 6.81 1.95 7.43
CA LYS A 120 7.46 3.23 7.18
C LYS A 120 7.77 3.42 5.70
N LEU A 121 8.35 2.41 5.05
CA LEU A 121 8.67 2.45 3.62
C LEU A 121 7.41 2.60 2.74
N GLN A 122 6.30 1.98 3.14
CA GLN A 122 5.03 2.08 2.42
C GLN A 122 4.35 3.44 2.61
N ARG A 123 4.46 4.04 3.80
CA ARG A 123 3.91 5.37 4.12
C ARG A 123 4.76 6.49 3.51
N ASP A 124 6.07 6.33 3.50
CA ASP A 124 6.99 7.25 2.85
C ASP A 124 6.79 7.17 1.33
N LYS A 125 6.06 8.14 0.78
CA LYS A 125 6.01 8.32 -0.68
C LYS A 125 7.42 8.57 -1.15
N PHE A 126 8.02 7.61 -1.86
CA PHE A 126 9.30 7.82 -2.52
C PHE A 126 9.19 9.07 -3.40
N HIS A 127 9.94 10.11 -3.08
CA HIS A 127 10.09 11.24 -3.97
C HIS A 127 11.21 10.85 -4.92
N TRP A 128 10.85 10.21 -6.04
CA TRP A 128 11.81 9.98 -7.11
C TRP A 128 12.28 11.35 -7.60
N ASP A 129 13.58 11.63 -7.44
CA ASP A 129 14.18 12.85 -7.94
C ASP A 129 14.13 12.80 -9.48
N THR A 130 13.10 13.43 -10.05
CA THR A 130 12.81 13.45 -11.50
C THR A 130 13.96 13.99 -12.34
N LYS A 131 14.97 14.60 -11.71
CA LYS A 131 16.18 15.12 -12.34
C LYS A 131 17.22 14.06 -12.69
N ASN A 132 17.27 12.95 -11.94
CA ASN A 132 18.27 11.89 -12.09
C ASN A 132 17.70 10.57 -12.63
N VAL A 133 16.43 10.54 -13.01
CA VAL A 133 15.86 9.39 -13.73
C VAL A 133 16.38 9.45 -15.17
N PRO A 134 17.16 8.44 -15.64
CA PRO A 134 17.58 8.39 -17.03
C PRO A 134 16.34 8.24 -17.91
N ARG A 135 15.86 9.36 -18.46
CA ARG A 135 14.86 9.32 -19.54
C ARG A 135 15.60 8.70 -20.71
N GLY A 136 15.18 7.51 -21.15
CA GLY A 136 15.86 6.66 -22.14
C GLY A 136 16.01 7.26 -23.54
N THR A 137 16.59 8.44 -23.66
CA THR A 137 16.83 9.19 -24.90
C THR A 137 18.16 9.91 -24.80
N ASP A 138 19.26 9.16 -24.80
CA ASP A 138 20.58 9.64 -25.26
C ASP A 138 21.38 8.48 -25.86
N ILE A 139 20.79 7.80 -26.85
CA ILE A 139 21.51 6.82 -27.70
C ILE A 139 22.28 7.56 -28.83
N LYS A 140 22.22 8.89 -28.90
CA LYS A 140 22.86 9.65 -30.00
C LYS A 140 24.38 9.77 -29.88
N GLU A 141 24.95 9.74 -28.68
CA GLU A 141 26.41 9.91 -28.51
C GLU A 141 27.24 8.64 -28.82
N ALA A 142 26.60 7.46 -28.84
CA ALA A 142 27.29 6.20 -29.11
C ALA A 142 27.54 5.94 -30.61
N LYS A 143 26.80 6.62 -31.52
CA LYS A 143 27.02 6.49 -32.98
C LYS A 143 28.09 7.44 -33.50
N GLU A 144 28.14 8.70 -33.04
CA GLU A 144 29.17 9.65 -33.49
C GLU A 144 30.59 9.26 -33.05
N SER A 145 30.74 8.63 -31.88
CA SER A 145 32.04 8.19 -31.37
C SER A 145 32.61 6.97 -32.12
N LYS A 146 31.78 6.13 -32.75
CA LYS A 146 32.23 5.03 -33.61
C LYS A 146 32.57 5.48 -35.03
N GLU A 147 31.85 6.45 -35.58
CA GLU A 147 32.10 6.97 -36.94
C GLU A 147 33.39 7.79 -37.02
N LYS A 148 33.68 8.62 -36.01
CA LYS A 148 34.94 9.39 -35.96
C LYS A 148 36.18 8.50 -35.76
N LYS A 149 36.05 7.36 -35.06
CA LYS A 149 37.16 6.40 -34.89
C LYS A 149 37.42 5.56 -36.15
N ALA A 150 36.42 5.31 -37.00
CA ALA A 150 36.61 4.59 -38.25
C ALA A 150 37.22 5.45 -39.38
N ALA A 151 37.00 6.77 -39.35
CA ALA A 151 37.57 7.70 -40.33
C ALA A 151 39.05 8.03 -40.08
N ALA A 152 39.54 7.93 -38.85
CA ALA A 152 40.94 8.21 -38.50
C ALA A 152 41.91 7.07 -38.88
N THR A 153 41.41 5.85 -39.08
CA THR A 153 42.22 4.66 -39.43
C THR A 153 42.33 4.40 -40.93
N LYS A 154 41.68 5.22 -41.77
CA LYS A 154 41.73 5.14 -43.24
C LYS A 154 42.27 6.45 -43.84
N LYS A 155 43.55 6.74 -43.61
CA LYS A 155 44.32 7.60 -44.52
C LYS A 155 45.67 6.92 -44.79
N PRO A 156 45.97 6.55 -46.04
CA PRO A 156 47.28 6.04 -46.45
C PRO A 156 48.36 7.13 -46.42
#